data_AF-A0A935EUH6-F1
#
_entry.id   AF-A0A935EUH6-F1
#
_cell.length_a   1.000
_cell.length_b   1.000
_cell.length_c   1.000
_cell.angle_alpha   90.00
_cell.angle_beta   90.00
_cell.angle_gamma   90.00
#
_symmetry.space_group_name_H-M   'P 1'
#
loop_
_entity.id
_entity.type
_entity.pdbx_description
1 polymer ?
#
loop_
_entity_poly.entity_id
_entity_poly.type
_entity_poly.pdbx_seq_one_letter_code
_entity_poly.pdbx_strand_id
1 'polypeptide(L)'
;MGLKSFDDIWLSQGMSEFSTLLYLKDNGNETQYQQALQAELEKALAFEQSASIRQAPSQLDDQTPAYRSVIYNKGALVLNMLRQLMGEKPFDKMLTDLYEAYDGKNINLDEFEAFASKSAGRNLRFFFGQWVDSTGVPEFRSEYRVLRTRDGFRVPGTVKQDLDTFEMPVEITLRTEAGNEKQTLMMKGTSADFDISTNSKPIEVLVDPDSRLLRSSEELRQGVIVRRGIEHFREQEYVEAEQQFQAAIKLNRGNSWAWYNLGLLYMTQRNWNKALDAYDQALGGALRPDWIEVWSYVYRGNCWDMIGQRERAVSEYNKAISNGSNYDNAQTSAQNYLAEPYGKRKTAQQPSDNQNNR
;
A
#
# COMPACT_ATOMS: atom_id res chain seq x y z
N MET A 1 -20.96 -20.66 2.20
CA MET A 1 -19.73 -21.48 2.25
C MET A 1 -18.94 -21.14 3.51
N GLY A 2 -18.61 -22.16 4.30
CA GLY A 2 -17.70 -22.03 5.44
C GLY A 2 -16.26 -22.43 5.08
N LEU A 3 -15.35 -22.27 6.04
CA LEU A 3 -13.96 -22.72 5.93
C LEU A 3 -13.82 -24.08 6.61
N LYS A 4 -12.98 -24.96 6.07
CA LYS A 4 -12.71 -26.25 6.71
C LYS A 4 -11.89 -26.10 7.99
N SER A 5 -10.99 -25.12 8.03
CA SER A 5 -10.16 -24.84 9.19
C SER A 5 -9.76 -23.37 9.27
N PHE A 6 -9.13 -22.98 10.37
CA PHE A 6 -8.53 -21.64 10.50
C PHE A 6 -7.37 -21.43 9.49
N ASP A 7 -6.71 -22.50 9.05
CA ASP A 7 -5.63 -22.41 8.05
C ASP A 7 -6.14 -21.89 6.68
N ASP A 8 -7.45 -21.95 6.44
CA ASP A 8 -8.09 -21.51 5.20
C ASP A 8 -8.62 -20.06 5.28
N ILE A 9 -8.35 -19.34 6.37
CA ILE A 9 -8.93 -18.01 6.65
C ILE A 9 -8.56 -16.92 5.64
N TRP A 10 -7.45 -17.10 4.91
CA TRP A 10 -7.11 -16.20 3.81
C TRP A 10 -8.19 -16.15 2.72
N LEU A 11 -8.96 -17.23 2.52
CA LEU A 11 -10.05 -17.24 1.55
C LEU A 11 -11.12 -16.22 1.92
N SER A 12 -11.51 -16.13 3.20
CA SER A 12 -12.53 -15.16 3.62
C SER A 12 -11.96 -13.75 3.73
N GLN A 13 -10.81 -13.60 4.38
CA GLN A 13 -10.21 -12.28 4.63
C GLN A 13 -9.66 -11.64 3.35
N GLY A 14 -8.96 -12.43 2.53
CA GLY A 14 -8.49 -12.00 1.23
C GLY A 14 -9.65 -11.64 0.29
N MET A 15 -10.74 -12.41 0.26
CA MET A 15 -11.94 -12.06 -0.53
C MET A 15 -12.61 -10.78 -0.05
N SER A 16 -12.63 -10.52 1.26
CA SER A 16 -13.18 -9.28 1.81
C SER A 16 -12.42 -8.06 1.30
N GLU A 17 -11.09 -8.03 1.50
CA GLU A 17 -10.23 -6.92 1.03
C GLU A 17 -10.22 -6.81 -0.51
N PHE A 18 -10.24 -7.95 -1.22
CA PHE A 18 -10.39 -7.97 -2.67
C PHE A 18 -11.71 -7.34 -3.13
N SER A 19 -12.81 -7.59 -2.42
CA SER A 19 -14.11 -6.98 -2.71
C SER A 19 -14.07 -5.46 -2.51
N THR A 20 -13.31 -4.96 -1.54
CA THR A 20 -13.07 -3.53 -1.37
C THR A 20 -12.35 -2.93 -2.58
N LEU A 21 -11.33 -3.61 -3.12
CA LEU A 21 -10.65 -3.18 -4.35
C LEU A 21 -11.61 -3.14 -5.55
N LEU A 22 -12.45 -4.17 -5.72
CA LEU A 22 -13.45 -4.20 -6.80
C LEU A 22 -14.48 -3.07 -6.66
N TYR A 23 -14.98 -2.82 -5.45
CA TYR A 23 -15.91 -1.73 -5.20
C TYR A 23 -15.32 -0.38 -5.61
N LEU A 24 -14.05 -0.12 -5.26
CA LEU A 24 -13.34 1.10 -5.64
C LEU A 24 -13.09 1.19 -7.15
N LYS A 25 -12.87 0.05 -7.82
CA LYS A 25 -12.74 0.01 -9.28
C LYS A 25 -14.04 0.40 -9.98
N ASP A 26 -15.18 -0.08 -9.47
CA ASP A 26 -16.49 0.12 -10.11
C ASP A 26 -17.12 1.47 -9.77
N ASN A 27 -16.84 2.03 -8.59
CA ASN A 27 -17.50 3.23 -8.06
C ASN A 27 -16.56 4.44 -7.90
N GLY A 28 -15.25 4.20 -7.87
CA GLY A 28 -14.24 5.26 -7.81
C GLY A 28 -13.85 5.76 -9.19
N ASN A 29 -13.06 6.84 -9.23
CA ASN A 29 -12.33 7.20 -10.44
C ASN A 29 -11.01 6.41 -10.54
N GLU A 30 -10.43 6.36 -11.74
CA GLU A 30 -9.18 5.63 -12.00
C GLU A 30 -8.05 6.04 -11.04
N THR A 31 -7.95 7.34 -10.71
CA THR A 31 -6.90 7.81 -9.80
C THR A 31 -7.09 7.27 -8.38
N GLN A 32 -8.32 7.23 -7.87
CA GLN A 32 -8.65 6.68 -6.56
C GLN A 32 -8.38 5.17 -6.51
N TYR A 33 -8.75 4.44 -7.57
CA TYR A 33 -8.47 3.02 -7.67
C TYR A 33 -6.97 2.74 -7.67
N GLN A 34 -6.19 3.46 -8.48
CA GLN A 34 -4.73 3.31 -8.54
C GLN A 34 -4.05 3.65 -7.21
N GLN A 35 -4.50 4.70 -6.52
CA GLN A 35 -4.01 5.04 -5.18
C GLN A 35 -4.34 3.95 -4.15
N ALA A 36 -5.54 3.37 -4.21
CA ALA A 36 -5.93 2.27 -3.33
C ALA A 36 -5.14 0.99 -3.61
N LEU A 37 -4.92 0.66 -4.88
CA LEU A 37 -4.11 -0.49 -5.29
C LEU A 37 -2.65 -0.34 -4.83
N GLN A 38 -2.06 0.84 -5.02
CA GLN A 38 -0.74 1.19 -4.50
C GLN A 38 -0.68 1.07 -2.98
N ALA A 39 -1.70 1.60 -2.28
CA ALA A 39 -1.82 1.47 -0.82
C ALA A 39 -1.91 0.01 -0.38
N GLU A 40 -2.59 -0.83 -1.14
CA GLU A 40 -2.71 -2.26 -0.85
C GLU A 40 -1.40 -3.02 -1.12
N LEU A 41 -0.69 -2.68 -2.20
CA LEU A 41 0.62 -3.23 -2.53
C LEU A 41 1.63 -2.99 -1.42
N GLU A 42 1.83 -1.73 -0.99
CA GLU A 42 2.88 -1.50 0.03
C GLU A 42 2.43 -2.01 1.42
N LYS A 43 1.13 -2.27 1.67
CA LYS A 43 0.67 -3.02 2.86
C LYS A 43 1.04 -4.50 2.75
N ALA A 44 0.70 -5.14 1.63
CA ALA A 44 1.01 -6.55 1.39
C ALA A 44 2.52 -6.82 1.45
N LEU A 45 3.32 -5.92 0.89
CA LEU A 45 4.79 -6.02 0.87
C LEU A 45 5.44 -5.68 2.22
N ALA A 46 4.73 -5.05 3.15
CA ALA A 46 5.27 -4.65 4.45
C ALA A 46 5.82 -5.86 5.21
N PHE A 47 5.12 -6.98 5.29
CA PHE A 47 5.60 -8.14 6.05
C PHE A 47 5.53 -9.43 5.24
N GLU A 48 5.55 -9.33 3.92
CA GLU A 48 5.45 -10.49 3.03
C GLU A 48 6.54 -11.55 3.29
N GLN A 49 7.76 -11.16 3.65
CA GLN A 49 8.82 -12.14 3.92
C GLN A 49 8.61 -12.91 5.23
N SER A 50 7.63 -12.55 6.06
CA SER A 50 7.41 -13.17 7.38
C SER A 50 6.86 -14.59 7.28
N ALA A 51 5.94 -14.86 6.35
CA ALA A 51 5.39 -16.19 6.08
C ALA A 51 4.66 -16.21 4.74
N SER A 52 4.50 -17.38 4.12
CA SER A 52 3.60 -17.53 2.98
C SER A 52 2.14 -17.56 3.44
N ILE A 53 1.18 -17.30 2.54
CA ILE A 53 -0.26 -17.36 2.88
C ILE A 53 -0.62 -18.70 3.49
N ARG A 54 -0.10 -19.81 2.93
CA ARG A 54 -0.39 -21.16 3.44
C ARG A 54 0.14 -21.36 4.86
N GLN A 55 1.30 -20.81 5.20
CA GLN A 55 1.95 -21.07 6.48
C GLN A 55 1.61 -20.05 7.57
N ALA A 56 1.20 -18.83 7.19
CA ALA A 56 0.91 -17.74 8.09
C ALA A 56 -0.04 -18.10 9.26
N PRO A 57 -1.15 -18.84 9.08
CA PRO A 57 -2.04 -19.21 10.19
C PRO A 57 -1.37 -20.05 11.29
N SER A 58 -0.33 -20.81 10.92
CA SER A 58 0.42 -21.65 11.86
C SER A 58 1.66 -20.98 12.44
N GLN A 59 2.16 -19.91 11.82
CA GLN A 59 3.45 -19.29 12.14
C GLN A 59 3.34 -17.89 12.75
N LEU A 60 2.24 -17.19 12.46
CA LEU A 60 2.05 -15.81 12.87
C LEU A 60 0.85 -15.71 13.81
N ASP A 61 0.98 -14.85 14.81
CA ASP A 61 -0.13 -14.50 15.69
C ASP A 61 -1.13 -13.60 14.94
N ASP A 62 -2.42 -13.91 15.05
CA ASP A 62 -3.49 -13.32 14.25
C ASP A 62 -3.79 -11.84 14.58
N GLN A 63 -3.23 -11.33 15.69
CA GLN A 63 -3.27 -9.92 16.06
C GLN A 63 -2.11 -9.10 15.50
N THR A 64 -1.11 -9.75 14.88
CA THR A 64 0.08 -9.05 14.43
C THR A 64 -0.12 -8.33 13.09
N PRO A 65 0.56 -7.19 12.86
CA PRO A 65 0.57 -6.54 11.55
C PRO A 65 1.10 -7.45 10.44
N ALA A 66 2.02 -8.35 10.76
CA ALA A 66 2.57 -9.33 9.82
C ALA A 66 1.49 -10.30 9.33
N TYR A 67 0.66 -10.82 10.24
CA TYR A 67 -0.46 -11.67 9.88
C TYR A 67 -1.44 -10.96 8.96
N ARG A 68 -1.81 -9.71 9.30
CA ARG A 68 -2.72 -8.91 8.47
C ARG A 68 -2.15 -8.67 7.07
N SER A 69 -0.89 -8.25 6.98
CA SER A 69 -0.17 -8.03 5.72
C SER A 69 -0.25 -9.24 4.78
N VAL A 70 -0.05 -10.45 5.30
CA VAL A 70 -0.01 -11.68 4.51
C VAL A 70 -1.42 -12.21 4.19
N ILE A 71 -2.26 -12.37 5.21
CA ILE A 71 -3.57 -13.04 5.07
C ILE A 71 -4.60 -12.15 4.37
N TYR A 72 -4.60 -10.85 4.67
CA TYR A 72 -5.60 -9.91 4.18
C TYR A 72 -5.10 -9.23 2.91
N ASN A 73 -4.01 -8.46 3.04
CA ASN A 73 -3.58 -7.55 1.97
C ASN A 73 -2.94 -8.31 0.80
N LYS A 74 -1.97 -9.20 1.08
CA LYS A 74 -1.42 -10.08 0.04
C LYS A 74 -2.50 -11.02 -0.49
N GLY A 75 -3.34 -11.60 0.36
CA GLY A 75 -4.48 -12.43 -0.05
C GLY A 75 -5.37 -11.75 -1.11
N ALA A 76 -5.72 -10.48 -0.91
CA ALA A 76 -6.51 -9.70 -1.86
C ALA A 76 -5.81 -9.51 -3.20
N LEU A 77 -4.51 -9.19 -3.18
CA LEU A 77 -3.72 -9.01 -4.39
C LEU A 77 -3.52 -10.33 -5.16
N VAL A 78 -3.40 -11.46 -4.46
CA VAL A 78 -3.38 -12.78 -5.08
C VAL A 78 -4.70 -13.07 -5.80
N LEU A 79 -5.85 -12.78 -5.19
CA LEU A 79 -7.14 -12.92 -5.88
C LEU A 79 -7.26 -11.97 -7.07
N ASN A 80 -6.77 -10.74 -6.95
CA ASN A 80 -6.74 -9.78 -8.06
C ASN A 80 -5.85 -10.26 -9.22
N MET A 81 -4.66 -10.81 -8.93
CA MET A 81 -3.80 -11.41 -9.96
C MET A 81 -4.43 -12.66 -10.58
N LEU A 82 -5.11 -13.49 -9.80
CA LEU A 82 -5.84 -14.66 -10.31
C LEU A 82 -6.95 -14.24 -11.28
N ARG A 83 -7.72 -13.20 -10.92
CA ARG A 83 -8.76 -12.62 -11.79
C ARG A 83 -8.17 -12.12 -13.11
N GLN A 84 -7.04 -11.44 -13.07
CA GLN A 84 -6.38 -10.97 -14.28
C GLN A 84 -5.84 -12.11 -15.14
N LEU A 85 -5.28 -13.14 -14.52
CA LEU A 85 -4.74 -14.32 -15.19
C LEU A 85 -5.84 -15.16 -15.86
N MET A 86 -7.03 -15.25 -15.26
CA MET A 86 -8.20 -15.95 -15.80
C MET A 86 -9.02 -15.09 -16.77
N GLY A 87 -8.90 -13.77 -16.66
CA GLY A 87 -9.84 -12.82 -17.23
C GLY A 87 -11.02 -12.56 -16.29
N GLU A 88 -11.56 -11.35 -16.39
CA GLU A 88 -12.62 -10.84 -15.51
C GLU A 88 -13.87 -11.74 -15.49
N LYS A 89 -14.50 -11.93 -16.65
CA LYS A 89 -15.75 -12.71 -16.72
C LYS A 89 -15.57 -14.18 -16.30
N PRO A 90 -14.53 -14.92 -16.73
CA PRO A 90 -14.29 -16.27 -16.25
C PRO A 90 -14.08 -16.36 -14.74
N PHE A 91 -13.36 -15.41 -14.14
CA PHE A 91 -13.15 -15.37 -12.71
C PHE A 91 -14.44 -15.05 -11.94
N ASP A 92 -15.19 -14.04 -12.38
CA ASP A 92 -16.45 -13.66 -11.72
C ASP A 92 -17.44 -14.84 -11.79
N LYS A 93 -17.52 -15.54 -12.92
CA LYS A 93 -18.28 -16.79 -13.06
C LYS A 93 -17.77 -17.89 -12.13
N MET A 94 -16.46 -18.08 -12.03
CA MET A 94 -15.87 -19.07 -11.12
C MET A 94 -16.31 -18.82 -9.67
N LEU A 95 -16.34 -17.57 -9.21
CA LEU A 95 -16.83 -17.24 -7.88
C LEU A 95 -18.30 -17.61 -7.70
N THR A 96 -19.17 -17.26 -8.65
CA THR A 96 -20.59 -17.67 -8.61
C THR A 96 -20.74 -19.19 -8.54
N ASP A 97 -20.07 -19.92 -9.44
CA ASP A 97 -20.12 -21.38 -9.48
C ASP A 97 -19.58 -22.02 -8.19
N LEU A 98 -18.55 -21.42 -7.59
CA LEU A 98 -17.96 -21.86 -6.32
C LEU A 98 -18.98 -21.73 -5.20
N TYR A 99 -19.65 -20.59 -5.09
CA TYR A 99 -20.68 -20.36 -4.07
C TYR A 99 -21.84 -21.34 -4.20
N GLU A 100 -22.30 -21.61 -5.41
CA GLU A 100 -23.36 -22.61 -5.66
C GLU A 100 -22.91 -24.03 -5.30
N ALA A 101 -21.69 -24.43 -5.66
CA ALA A 101 -21.17 -25.77 -5.39
C ALA A 101 -20.95 -26.05 -3.88
N TYR A 102 -20.56 -25.01 -3.14
CA TYR A 102 -20.25 -25.06 -1.70
C TYR A 102 -21.33 -24.41 -0.82
N ASP A 103 -22.56 -24.30 -1.31
CA ASP A 103 -23.67 -23.86 -0.47
C ASP A 103 -23.87 -24.84 0.70
N GLY A 104 -23.95 -24.28 1.92
CA GLY A 104 -23.97 -25.05 3.17
C GLY A 104 -22.74 -25.93 3.47
N LYS A 105 -21.66 -25.86 2.69
CA LYS A 105 -20.44 -26.69 2.85
C LYS A 105 -19.21 -25.87 3.20
N ASN A 106 -18.17 -26.58 3.62
CA ASN A 106 -16.85 -26.01 3.91
C ASN A 106 -15.86 -26.30 2.79
N ILE A 107 -14.96 -25.34 2.53
CA ILE A 107 -13.89 -25.45 1.54
C ILE A 107 -12.51 -25.29 2.21
N ASN A 108 -11.48 -25.90 1.62
CA ASN A 108 -10.08 -25.58 1.93
C ASN A 108 -9.33 -24.99 0.72
N LEU A 109 -8.09 -24.57 0.96
CA LEU A 109 -7.21 -24.01 -0.06
C LEU A 109 -7.02 -24.94 -1.28
N ASP A 110 -6.74 -26.23 -1.06
CA ASP A 110 -6.45 -27.15 -2.15
C ASP A 110 -7.69 -27.41 -3.03
N GLU A 111 -8.88 -27.44 -2.43
CA GLU A 111 -10.16 -27.49 -3.14
C GLU A 111 -10.44 -26.21 -3.94
N PHE A 112 -10.11 -25.05 -3.38
CA PHE A 112 -10.21 -23.77 -4.08
C PHE A 112 -9.26 -23.73 -5.29
N GLU A 113 -8.01 -24.17 -5.13
CA GLU A 113 -7.03 -24.28 -6.23
C GLU A 113 -7.52 -25.24 -7.33
N ALA A 114 -8.05 -26.40 -6.94
CA ALA A 114 -8.60 -27.37 -7.88
C ALA A 114 -9.81 -26.79 -8.65
N PHE A 115 -10.69 -26.06 -7.95
CA PHE A 115 -11.84 -25.41 -8.55
C PHE A 115 -11.42 -24.30 -9.53
N ALA A 116 -10.47 -23.44 -9.12
CA ALA A 116 -9.93 -22.39 -9.96
C ALA A 116 -9.25 -22.96 -11.21
N SER A 117 -8.46 -24.03 -11.07
CA SER A 117 -7.81 -24.71 -12.19
C SER A 117 -8.82 -25.30 -13.17
N LYS A 118 -9.89 -25.93 -12.66
CA LYS A 118 -10.98 -26.45 -13.49
C LYS A 118 -11.67 -25.33 -14.27
N SER A 119 -12.00 -24.23 -13.60
CA SER A 119 -12.69 -23.08 -14.21
C SER A 119 -11.81 -22.33 -15.22
N ALA A 120 -10.49 -22.28 -15.00
CA ALA A 120 -9.53 -21.71 -15.93
C ALA A 120 -9.23 -22.62 -17.14
N GLY A 121 -9.66 -23.89 -17.12
CA GLY A 121 -9.34 -24.88 -18.15
C GLY A 121 -7.85 -25.24 -18.21
N ARG A 122 -7.07 -24.94 -17.17
CA ARG A 122 -5.63 -25.22 -17.07
C ARG A 122 -5.21 -25.42 -15.61
N ASN A 123 -4.14 -26.19 -15.40
CA ASN A 123 -3.57 -26.36 -14.07
C ASN A 123 -2.92 -25.05 -13.60
N LEU A 124 -3.38 -24.51 -12.46
CA LEU A 124 -2.87 -23.26 -11.88
C LEU A 124 -1.86 -23.47 -10.75
N ARG A 125 -1.30 -24.68 -10.60
CA ARG A 125 -0.32 -25.00 -9.55
C ARG A 125 0.87 -24.05 -9.52
N PHE A 126 1.35 -23.60 -10.69
CA PHE A 126 2.43 -22.61 -10.77
C PHE A 126 2.07 -21.29 -10.06
N PHE A 127 0.80 -20.86 -10.18
CA PHE A 127 0.30 -19.63 -9.60
C PHE A 127 0.20 -19.73 -8.06
N PHE A 128 -0.47 -20.78 -7.57
CA PHE A 128 -0.61 -20.99 -6.12
C PHE A 128 0.74 -21.31 -5.46
N GLY A 129 1.60 -22.08 -6.14
CA GLY A 129 2.96 -22.34 -5.68
C GLY A 129 3.77 -21.05 -5.48
N GLN A 130 3.68 -20.10 -6.42
CA GLN A 130 4.39 -18.83 -6.34
C GLN A 130 3.79 -17.87 -5.30
N TRP A 131 2.47 -17.71 -5.29
CA TRP A 131 1.83 -16.59 -4.59
C TRP A 131 1.21 -16.97 -3.24
N VAL A 132 0.90 -18.24 -3.04
CA VAL A 132 0.26 -18.73 -1.81
C VAL A 132 1.21 -19.55 -0.96
N ASP A 133 2.01 -20.42 -1.58
CA ASP A 133 2.87 -21.35 -0.85
C ASP A 133 4.27 -20.80 -0.58
N SER A 134 4.73 -19.87 -1.42
CA SER A 134 6.05 -19.26 -1.34
C SER A 134 5.98 -17.83 -0.80
N THR A 135 7.12 -17.37 -0.30
CA THR A 135 7.38 -15.96 -0.02
C THR A 135 8.21 -15.35 -1.14
N GLY A 136 8.21 -14.02 -1.19
CA GLY A 136 9.01 -13.27 -2.15
C GLY A 136 8.20 -12.85 -3.38
N VAL A 137 8.66 -11.76 -3.98
CA VAL A 137 7.98 -11.08 -5.09
C VAL A 137 9.04 -10.67 -6.10
N PRO A 138 8.73 -10.64 -7.40
CA PRO A 138 9.71 -10.28 -8.42
C PRO A 138 10.09 -8.80 -8.30
N GLU A 139 11.34 -8.48 -8.61
CA GLU A 139 11.77 -7.12 -8.98
C GLU A 139 12.08 -7.09 -10.48
N PHE A 140 11.29 -6.34 -11.26
CA PHE A 140 11.48 -6.25 -12.70
C PHE A 140 12.52 -5.20 -13.09
N ARG A 141 13.34 -5.53 -14.09
CA ARG A 141 14.27 -4.61 -14.75
C ARG A 141 14.14 -4.78 -16.26
N SER A 142 14.12 -3.68 -17.00
CA SER A 142 14.08 -3.70 -18.47
C SER A 142 15.40 -3.19 -19.05
N GLU A 143 15.91 -3.88 -20.05
CA GLU A 143 17.05 -3.47 -20.87
C GLU A 143 16.59 -3.41 -22.32
N TYR A 144 16.75 -2.27 -22.98
CA TYR A 144 16.28 -2.11 -24.36
C TYR A 144 17.14 -1.14 -25.16
N ARG A 145 16.97 -1.17 -26.48
CA ARG A 145 17.60 -0.23 -27.42
C ARG A 145 16.55 0.37 -28.32
N VAL A 146 16.71 1.63 -28.68
CA VAL A 146 15.85 2.29 -29.66
C VAL A 146 16.56 2.29 -31.00
N LEU A 147 15.96 1.61 -31.98
CA LEU A 147 16.45 1.54 -33.35
C LEU A 147 15.56 2.40 -34.24
N ARG A 148 16.14 3.38 -34.95
CA ARG A 148 15.40 4.15 -35.95
C ARG A 148 15.25 3.31 -37.22
N THR A 149 14.04 3.18 -37.73
CA THR A 149 13.72 2.49 -38.98
C THR A 149 13.28 3.51 -40.04
N ARG A 150 12.97 3.05 -41.27
CA ARG A 150 12.45 3.94 -42.33
C ARG A 150 11.07 4.51 -41.97
N ASP A 151 10.26 3.69 -41.30
CA ASP A 151 8.84 3.98 -41.03
C ASP A 151 8.59 4.43 -39.57
N GLY A 152 9.63 4.50 -38.73
CA GLY A 152 9.51 4.89 -37.33
C GLY A 152 10.67 4.41 -36.47
N PHE A 153 10.34 3.69 -35.40
CA PHE A 153 11.25 3.15 -34.41
C PHE A 153 10.88 1.70 -34.08
N ARG A 154 11.90 0.90 -33.78
CA ARG A 154 11.79 -0.46 -33.24
C ARG A 154 12.54 -0.52 -31.93
N VAL A 155 11.91 -1.08 -30.90
CA VAL A 155 12.43 -1.11 -29.52
C VAL A 155 12.51 -2.56 -29.04
N PRO A 156 13.53 -3.32 -29.48
CA PRO A 156 13.79 -4.65 -28.93
C PRO A 156 14.42 -4.51 -27.54
N GLY A 157 14.03 -5.40 -26.64
CA GLY A 157 14.57 -5.45 -25.30
C GLY A 157 14.25 -6.74 -24.58
N THR A 158 14.75 -6.82 -23.35
CA THR A 158 14.56 -7.95 -22.45
C THR A 158 14.12 -7.43 -21.09
N VAL A 159 13.10 -8.04 -20.53
CA VAL A 159 12.71 -7.87 -19.12
C VAL A 159 13.33 -8.99 -18.32
N LYS A 160 13.89 -8.65 -17.16
CA LYS A 160 14.52 -9.59 -16.21
C LYS A 160 13.89 -9.46 -14.83
N GLN A 161 13.91 -10.54 -14.07
CA GLN A 161 13.49 -10.62 -12.67
C GLN A 161 14.23 -11.76 -11.94
N ASP A 162 14.08 -11.85 -10.63
CA ASP A 162 14.93 -12.59 -9.69
C ASP A 162 14.38 -13.94 -9.17
N LEU A 163 13.21 -14.39 -9.64
CA LEU A 163 12.56 -15.65 -9.24
C LEU A 163 12.67 -16.73 -10.35
N ASP A 164 13.32 -17.85 -10.08
CA ASP A 164 13.58 -18.89 -11.09
C ASP A 164 12.32 -19.52 -11.71
N THR A 165 11.25 -19.67 -10.93
CA THR A 165 10.01 -20.37 -11.33
C THR A 165 8.84 -19.44 -11.62
N PHE A 166 9.12 -18.17 -11.90
CA PHE A 166 8.07 -17.18 -12.19
C PHE A 166 7.32 -17.52 -13.49
N GLU A 167 5.99 -17.51 -13.43
CA GLU A 167 5.15 -17.63 -14.62
C GLU A 167 3.93 -16.71 -14.51
N MET A 168 3.95 -15.57 -15.19
CA MET A 168 2.82 -14.63 -15.25
C MET A 168 2.82 -13.83 -16.58
N PRO A 169 1.65 -13.39 -17.05
CA PRO A 169 1.57 -12.35 -18.06
C PRO A 169 2.07 -11.02 -17.47
N VAL A 170 3.03 -10.39 -18.13
CA VAL A 170 3.58 -9.08 -17.77
C VAL A 170 3.28 -8.10 -18.89
N GLU A 171 2.69 -6.96 -18.55
CA GLU A 171 2.44 -5.89 -19.52
C GLU A 171 3.67 -4.99 -19.65
N ILE A 172 4.15 -4.83 -20.88
CA ILE A 172 5.22 -3.90 -21.24
C ILE A 172 4.58 -2.72 -21.97
N THR A 173 4.81 -1.52 -21.45
CA THR A 173 4.32 -0.29 -22.07
C THR A 173 5.48 0.54 -22.57
N LEU A 174 5.51 0.81 -23.87
CA LEU A 174 6.40 1.79 -24.47
C LEU A 174 5.69 3.16 -24.49
N ARG A 175 6.16 4.11 -23.68
CA ARG A 175 5.70 5.49 -23.73
C ARG A 175 6.39 6.22 -24.88
N THR A 176 5.61 6.91 -25.70
CA THR A 176 6.10 7.73 -26.82
C THR A 176 5.60 9.16 -26.69
N GLU A 177 6.09 10.07 -27.53
CA GLU A 177 5.60 11.46 -27.59
C GLU A 177 4.12 11.59 -28.00
N ALA A 178 3.53 10.55 -28.64
CA ALA A 178 2.16 10.60 -29.17
C ALA A 178 1.17 9.69 -28.42
N GLY A 179 1.66 8.86 -27.49
CA GLY A 179 0.84 7.86 -26.79
C GLY A 179 1.64 6.64 -26.36
N ASN A 180 0.93 5.63 -25.87
CA ASN A 180 1.53 4.41 -25.33
C ASN A 180 1.26 3.23 -26.27
N GLU A 181 2.30 2.46 -26.57
CA GLU A 181 2.16 1.13 -27.18
C GLU A 181 2.28 0.08 -26.09
N LYS A 182 1.45 -0.97 -26.15
CA LYS A 182 1.42 -2.04 -25.13
C LYS A 182 1.69 -3.40 -25.75
N GLN A 183 2.49 -4.22 -25.07
CA GLN A 183 2.70 -5.62 -25.39
C GLN A 183 2.62 -6.45 -24.11
N THR A 184 1.72 -7.44 -24.07
CA THR A 184 1.68 -8.42 -22.99
C THR A 184 2.52 -9.62 -23.37
N LEU A 185 3.49 -9.97 -22.53
CA LEU A 185 4.35 -11.14 -22.70
C LEU A 185 4.09 -12.15 -21.59
N MET A 186 4.12 -13.45 -21.91
CA MET A 186 4.08 -14.50 -20.91
C MET A 186 5.51 -14.73 -20.42
N MET A 187 5.85 -14.18 -19.25
CA MET A 187 7.18 -14.35 -18.69
C MET A 187 7.26 -15.72 -18.02
N LYS A 188 8.25 -16.53 -18.41
CA LYS A 188 8.57 -17.83 -17.81
C LYS A 188 10.03 -17.84 -17.39
N GLY A 189 10.28 -17.99 -16.09
CA GLY A 189 11.61 -17.88 -15.51
C GLY A 189 12.11 -16.44 -15.42
N THR A 190 13.42 -16.26 -15.44
CA THR A 190 14.09 -15.01 -15.05
C THR A 190 14.13 -13.92 -16.12
N SER A 191 13.76 -14.23 -17.38
CA SER A 191 13.77 -13.23 -18.44
C SER A 191 12.77 -13.51 -19.56
N ALA A 192 12.31 -12.46 -20.24
CA ALA A 192 11.54 -12.55 -21.47
C ALA A 192 11.86 -11.38 -22.42
N ASP A 193 11.95 -11.68 -23.71
CA ASP A 193 12.21 -10.68 -24.74
C ASP A 193 10.92 -10.04 -25.23
N PHE A 194 11.00 -8.77 -25.60
CA PHE A 194 9.93 -8.00 -26.23
C PHE A 194 10.47 -7.21 -27.42
N ASP A 195 9.58 -6.80 -28.31
CA ASP A 195 9.94 -6.04 -29.50
C ASP A 195 8.76 -5.20 -29.98
N ILE A 196 8.77 -3.93 -29.63
CA ILE A 196 7.69 -2.99 -29.91
C ILE A 196 8.10 -2.08 -31.07
N SER A 197 7.25 -1.99 -32.09
CA SER A 197 7.43 -1.04 -33.20
C SER A 197 6.46 0.12 -33.06
N THR A 198 6.91 1.33 -33.34
CA THR A 198 6.09 2.55 -33.24
C THR A 198 6.53 3.60 -34.24
N ASN A 199 5.60 4.45 -34.67
CA ASN A 199 5.89 5.59 -35.56
C ASN A 199 6.22 6.86 -34.78
N SER A 200 5.98 6.87 -33.46
CA SER A 200 6.26 8.00 -32.59
C SER A 200 7.58 7.81 -31.85
N LYS A 201 8.22 8.91 -31.45
CA LYS A 201 9.53 8.87 -30.79
C LYS A 201 9.40 8.22 -29.40
N PRO A 202 10.14 7.12 -29.13
CA PRO A 202 10.18 6.47 -27.82
C PRO A 202 10.72 7.38 -26.72
N ILE A 203 10.09 7.36 -25.55
CA ILE A 203 10.53 8.04 -24.32
C ILE A 203 11.13 7.02 -23.36
N GLU A 204 10.34 6.03 -22.95
CA GLU A 204 10.78 4.99 -22.00
C GLU A 204 9.96 3.70 -22.14
N VAL A 205 10.50 2.60 -21.60
CA VAL A 205 9.78 1.32 -21.45
C VAL A 205 9.47 1.09 -19.98
N LEU A 206 8.19 0.90 -19.68
CA LEU A 206 7.67 0.59 -18.35
C LEU A 206 7.25 -0.87 -18.28
N VAL A 207 7.59 -1.52 -17.17
CA VAL A 207 7.19 -2.90 -16.86
C VAL A 207 6.09 -2.85 -15.81
N ASP A 208 4.93 -3.42 -16.13
CA ASP A 208 3.77 -3.45 -15.26
C ASP A 208 3.41 -2.05 -14.66
N PRO A 209 3.15 -1.04 -15.52
CA PRO A 209 2.89 0.33 -15.06
C PRO A 209 1.61 0.46 -14.24
N ASP A 210 0.61 -0.38 -14.52
CA ASP A 210 -0.69 -0.38 -13.82
C ASP A 210 -0.64 -1.22 -12.52
N SER A 211 0.56 -1.66 -12.10
CA SER A 211 0.81 -2.46 -10.89
C SER A 211 -0.13 -3.66 -10.74
N ARG A 212 -0.30 -4.39 -11.85
CA ARG A 212 -1.15 -5.58 -11.94
C ARG A 212 -0.59 -6.76 -11.18
N LEU A 213 0.73 -6.78 -10.97
CA LEU A 213 1.44 -7.82 -10.27
C LEU A 213 1.87 -7.34 -8.88
N LEU A 214 1.82 -8.25 -7.92
CA LEU A 214 2.50 -8.06 -6.64
C LEU A 214 4.01 -8.14 -6.88
N ARG A 215 4.70 -7.00 -6.85
CA ARG A 215 6.13 -6.88 -7.17
C ARG A 215 6.84 -5.91 -6.25
N SER A 216 8.16 -6.04 -6.15
CA SER A 216 8.99 -5.00 -5.54
C SER A 216 9.39 -3.97 -6.60
N SER A 217 9.58 -2.72 -6.17
CA SER A 217 10.25 -1.68 -6.96
C SER A 217 10.87 -0.65 -6.04
N GLU A 218 11.76 0.19 -6.59
CA GLU A 218 12.38 1.27 -5.83
C GLU A 218 11.35 2.29 -5.30
N GLU A 219 10.31 2.57 -6.09
CA GLU A 219 9.22 3.46 -5.72
C GLU A 219 8.40 2.89 -4.56
N LEU A 220 8.01 1.61 -4.67
CA LEU A 220 7.25 0.91 -3.63
C LEU A 220 8.06 0.76 -2.34
N ARG A 221 9.36 0.49 -2.45
CA ARG A 221 10.24 0.21 -1.30
C ARG A 221 10.20 1.29 -0.24
N GLN A 222 10.14 2.56 -0.64
CA GLN A 222 10.06 3.67 0.30
C GLN A 222 8.77 3.60 1.13
N GLY A 223 7.63 3.44 0.48
CA GLY A 223 6.34 3.38 1.19
C GLY A 223 6.13 2.08 1.96
N VAL A 224 6.69 0.95 1.51
CA VAL A 224 6.77 -0.31 2.27
C VAL A 224 7.48 -0.08 3.61
N ILE A 225 8.64 0.57 3.59
CA ILE A 225 9.41 0.86 4.79
C ILE A 225 8.64 1.80 5.72
N VAL A 226 8.02 2.86 5.18
CA VAL A 226 7.19 3.76 6.00
C VAL A 226 6.02 3.00 6.63
N ARG A 227 5.37 2.08 5.91
CA ARG A 227 4.30 1.22 6.45
C ARG A 227 4.76 0.35 7.60
N ARG A 228 5.90 -0.31 7.47
CA ARG A 228 6.49 -1.06 8.60
C ARG A 228 6.67 -0.14 9.81
N GLY A 229 7.20 1.06 9.60
CA GLY A 229 7.39 2.04 10.68
C GLY A 229 6.07 2.46 11.34
N ILE A 230 5.01 2.66 10.57
CA ILE A 230 3.67 2.96 11.08
C ILE A 230 3.13 1.80 11.91
N GLU A 231 3.27 0.56 11.45
CA GLU A 231 2.78 -0.60 12.19
C GLU A 231 3.56 -0.80 13.49
N HIS A 232 4.90 -0.71 13.48
CA HIS A 232 5.70 -0.70 14.71
C HIS A 232 5.29 0.43 15.66
N PHE A 233 5.01 1.63 15.12
CA PHE A 233 4.57 2.76 15.94
C PHE A 233 3.22 2.48 16.64
N ARG A 234 2.29 1.80 15.96
CA ARG A 234 0.99 1.39 16.53
C ARG A 234 1.14 0.36 17.63
N GLU A 235 2.07 -0.58 17.47
CA GLU A 235 2.45 -1.55 18.50
C GLU A 235 3.32 -0.96 19.61
N GLN A 236 3.58 0.36 19.58
CA GLN A 236 4.41 1.09 20.54
C GLN A 236 5.89 0.66 20.54
N GLU A 237 6.33 -0.02 19.49
CA GLU A 237 7.71 -0.41 19.20
C GLU A 237 8.46 0.81 18.62
N TYR A 238 8.65 1.82 19.47
CA TYR A 238 9.11 3.14 19.05
C TYR A 238 10.52 3.15 18.44
N VAL A 239 11.39 2.24 18.87
CA VAL A 239 12.77 2.15 18.34
C VAL A 239 12.75 1.61 16.92
N GLU A 240 11.99 0.54 16.69
CA GLU A 240 11.78 -0.10 15.39
C GLU A 240 11.10 0.88 14.43
N ALA A 241 10.06 1.59 14.91
CA ALA A 241 9.40 2.64 14.14
C ALA A 241 10.37 3.74 13.68
N GLU A 242 11.19 4.26 14.60
CA GLU A 242 12.20 5.29 14.28
C GLU A 242 13.18 4.78 13.23
N GLN A 243 13.68 3.55 13.37
CA GLN A 243 14.61 2.94 12.42
C GLN A 243 14.00 2.84 11.02
N GLN A 244 12.74 2.41 10.90
CA GLN A 244 12.06 2.33 9.61
C GLN A 244 11.88 3.73 8.98
N PHE A 245 11.41 4.72 9.74
CA PHE A 245 11.26 6.08 9.21
C PHE A 245 12.61 6.66 8.75
N GLN A 246 13.67 6.48 9.54
CA GLN A 246 15.02 6.90 9.16
C GLN A 246 15.54 6.15 7.92
N ALA A 247 15.23 4.86 7.77
CA ALA A 247 15.60 4.09 6.58
C ALA A 247 14.90 4.63 5.32
N ALA A 248 13.61 4.97 5.38
CA ALA A 248 12.89 5.59 4.28
C ALA A 248 13.48 6.97 3.91
N ILE A 249 13.81 7.79 4.91
CA ILE A 249 14.46 9.10 4.72
C ILE A 249 15.85 8.96 4.10
N LYS A 250 16.59 7.90 4.45
CA LYS A 250 17.90 7.62 3.85
C LYS A 250 17.81 7.29 2.36
N LEU A 251 16.77 6.57 1.95
CA LEU A 251 16.50 6.29 0.53
C LEU A 251 16.07 7.55 -0.21
N ASN A 252 15.20 8.36 0.41
CA ASN A 252 14.73 9.61 -0.17
C ASN A 252 14.56 10.68 0.91
N ARG A 253 15.48 11.65 0.91
CA ARG A 253 15.48 12.75 1.90
C ARG A 253 14.25 13.65 1.79
N GLY A 254 13.59 13.68 0.63
CA GLY A 254 12.36 14.44 0.38
C GLY A 254 11.07 13.67 0.69
N ASN A 255 11.15 12.48 1.31
CA ASN A 255 9.98 11.67 1.63
C ASN A 255 9.19 12.29 2.79
N SER A 256 8.22 13.14 2.45
CA SER A 256 7.38 13.84 3.43
C SER A 256 6.60 12.89 4.35
N TRP A 257 6.22 11.71 3.86
CA TRP A 257 5.46 10.74 4.64
C TRP A 257 6.29 10.11 5.77
N ALA A 258 7.55 9.79 5.50
CA ALA A 258 8.47 9.31 6.52
C ALA A 258 8.74 10.39 7.58
N TRP A 259 9.03 11.63 7.14
CA TRP A 259 9.26 12.76 8.03
C TRP A 259 8.05 13.11 8.90
N TYR A 260 6.84 13.10 8.32
CA TYR A 260 5.60 13.33 9.04
C TYR A 260 5.39 12.30 10.17
N ASN A 261 5.55 11.01 9.88
CA ASN A 261 5.39 9.97 10.89
C ASN A 261 6.50 10.00 11.95
N LEU A 262 7.72 10.38 11.57
CA LEU A 262 8.80 10.63 12.52
C LEU A 262 8.47 11.81 13.46
N GLY A 263 7.82 12.86 12.94
CA GLY A 263 7.28 13.96 13.73
C GLY A 263 6.25 13.49 14.76
N LEU A 264 5.29 12.65 14.34
CA LEU A 264 4.30 12.05 15.24
C LEU A 264 4.96 11.20 16.33
N LEU A 265 5.95 10.39 15.97
CA LEU A 265 6.72 9.57 16.91
C LEU A 265 7.39 10.44 17.98
N TYR A 266 8.07 11.52 17.56
CA TYR A 266 8.72 12.44 18.49
C TYR A 266 7.72 13.21 19.37
N MET A 267 6.53 13.55 18.85
CA MET A 267 5.46 14.12 19.67
C MET A 267 5.01 13.16 20.77
N THR A 268 4.83 11.87 20.45
CA THR A 268 4.48 10.84 21.44
C THR A 268 5.55 10.72 22.53
N GLN A 269 6.82 10.85 22.16
CA GLN A 269 7.96 10.92 23.08
C GLN A 269 8.10 12.28 23.79
N ARG A 270 7.22 13.24 23.51
CA ARG A 270 7.26 14.64 24.01
C ARG A 270 8.52 15.40 23.64
N ASN A 271 9.20 14.99 22.58
CA ASN A 271 10.34 15.69 22.03
C ASN A 271 9.88 16.73 20.98
N TRP A 272 9.27 17.80 21.48
CA TRP A 272 8.60 18.80 20.64
C TRP A 272 9.53 19.50 19.65
N ASN A 273 10.79 19.74 20.02
CA ASN A 273 11.77 20.36 19.13
C ASN A 273 12.13 19.43 17.95
N LYS A 274 12.43 18.15 18.22
CA LYS A 274 12.66 17.18 17.14
C LYS A 274 11.42 16.97 16.26
N ALA A 275 10.23 17.00 16.86
CA ALA A 275 8.99 16.92 16.10
C ALA A 275 8.82 18.11 15.15
N LEU A 276 9.08 19.34 15.61
CA LEU A 276 9.08 20.53 14.77
C LEU A 276 10.07 20.40 13.60
N ASP A 277 11.30 19.99 13.88
CA ASP A 277 12.31 19.77 12.83
C ASP A 277 11.83 18.75 11.79
N ALA A 278 11.24 17.64 12.24
CA ALA A 278 10.72 16.61 11.36
C ALA A 278 9.55 17.12 10.49
N TYR A 279 8.61 17.90 11.06
CA TYR A 279 7.54 18.50 10.27
C TYR A 279 8.04 19.60 9.32
N ASP A 280 9.10 20.33 9.67
CA ASP A 280 9.76 21.26 8.76
C ASP A 280 10.36 20.53 7.56
N GLN A 281 11.02 19.40 7.78
CA GLN A 281 11.50 18.53 6.68
C GLN A 281 10.33 17.95 5.86
N ALA A 282 9.23 17.56 6.51
CA ALA A 282 8.05 17.06 5.80
C ALA A 282 7.47 18.12 4.87
N LEU A 283 7.32 19.36 5.35
CA LEU A 283 6.80 20.50 4.60
C LEU A 283 7.73 20.96 3.47
N GLY A 284 9.04 20.75 3.60
CA GLY A 284 10.03 21.03 2.56
C GLY A 284 10.20 19.91 1.51
N GLY A 285 9.48 18.80 1.65
CA GLY A 285 9.63 17.61 0.80
C GLY A 285 8.62 17.53 -0.36
N ALA A 286 8.32 16.30 -0.77
CA ALA A 286 7.41 16.01 -1.88
C ALA A 286 5.92 16.26 -1.58
N LEU A 287 5.55 16.45 -0.31
CA LEU A 287 4.18 16.63 0.17
C LEU A 287 3.23 15.54 -0.31
N ARG A 288 3.72 14.29 -0.38
CA ARG A 288 2.92 13.13 -0.75
C ARG A 288 2.83 12.12 0.40
N PRO A 289 1.62 11.67 0.77
CA PRO A 289 0.32 12.10 0.21
C PRO A 289 -0.04 13.56 0.53
N ASP A 290 -0.90 14.17 -0.29
CA ASP A 290 -1.22 15.61 -0.25
C ASP A 290 -1.78 16.09 1.10
N TRP A 291 -2.42 15.19 1.86
CA TRP A 291 -2.92 15.50 3.21
C TRP A 291 -1.81 15.75 4.24
N ILE A 292 -0.56 15.41 3.94
CA ILE A 292 0.57 15.64 4.85
C ILE A 292 0.74 17.13 5.13
N GLU A 293 0.54 17.98 4.12
CA GLU A 293 0.79 19.42 4.27
C GLU A 293 -0.09 20.01 5.38
N VAL A 294 -1.41 19.81 5.27
CA VAL A 294 -2.37 20.34 6.24
C VAL A 294 -2.14 19.78 7.64
N TRP A 295 -1.90 18.46 7.77
CA TRP A 295 -1.67 17.84 9.06
C TRP A 295 -0.33 18.23 9.67
N SER A 296 0.71 18.45 8.86
CA SER A 296 1.99 18.96 9.35
C SER A 296 1.83 20.35 9.98
N TYR A 297 1.04 21.25 9.37
CA TYR A 297 0.73 22.54 10.01
C TYR A 297 -0.03 22.37 11.33
N VAL A 298 -1.05 21.49 11.39
CA VAL A 298 -1.78 21.22 12.64
C VAL A 298 -0.83 20.72 13.73
N TYR A 299 0.00 19.72 13.45
CA TYR A 299 0.88 19.14 14.45
C TYR A 299 2.06 20.04 14.83
N ARG A 300 2.56 20.88 13.93
CA ARG A 300 3.50 21.96 14.29
C ARG A 300 2.86 22.95 15.26
N GLY A 301 1.60 23.32 15.01
CA GLY A 301 0.82 24.14 15.95
C GLY A 301 0.76 23.51 17.33
N ASN A 302 0.42 22.21 17.40
CA ASN A 302 0.38 21.47 18.66
C ASN A 302 1.74 21.48 19.37
N CYS A 303 2.85 21.30 18.64
CA CYS A 303 4.20 21.37 19.21
C CYS A 303 4.52 22.76 19.77
N TRP A 304 4.18 23.83 19.05
CA TRP A 304 4.41 25.20 19.54
C TRP A 304 3.59 25.54 20.78
N ASP A 305 2.33 25.07 20.86
CA ASP A 305 1.52 25.19 22.07
C ASP A 305 2.18 24.49 23.26
N MET A 306 2.72 23.28 23.08
CA MET A 306 3.41 22.54 24.14
C MET A 306 4.72 23.19 24.60
N ILE A 307 5.38 23.95 23.74
CA ILE A 307 6.59 24.74 24.08
C ILE A 307 6.21 26.11 24.69
N GLY A 308 4.92 26.48 24.70
CA GLY A 308 4.42 27.74 25.25
C GLY A 308 4.49 28.92 24.27
N GLN A 309 4.77 28.68 22.99
CA GLN A 309 4.84 29.71 21.95
C GLN A 309 3.52 29.82 21.18
N ARG A 310 2.47 30.23 21.90
CA ARG A 310 1.08 30.27 21.38
C ARG A 310 0.93 31.07 20.09
N GLU A 311 1.62 32.20 19.96
CA GLU A 311 1.55 33.03 18.74
C GLU A 311 2.01 32.27 17.49
N ARG A 312 3.07 31.46 17.63
CA ARG A 312 3.54 30.59 16.55
C ARG A 312 2.55 29.47 16.27
N ALA A 313 1.98 28.86 17.31
CA ALA A 313 0.96 27.83 17.16
C ALA A 313 -0.26 28.33 16.37
N VAL A 314 -0.77 29.51 16.73
CA VAL A 314 -1.87 30.18 16.02
C VAL A 314 -1.52 30.43 14.55
N SER A 315 -0.29 30.85 14.25
CA SER A 315 0.16 31.02 12.86
C SER A 315 0.11 29.70 12.09
N GLU A 316 0.58 28.59 12.66
CA GLU A 316 0.53 27.28 12.01
C GLU A 316 -0.92 26.78 11.82
N TYR A 317 -1.81 26.94 12.81
CA TYR A 317 -3.22 26.57 12.63
C TYR A 317 -3.90 27.40 11.53
N ASN A 318 -3.58 28.70 11.42
CA ASN A 318 -4.09 29.53 10.34
C ASN A 318 -3.56 29.08 8.96
N LYS A 319 -2.33 28.57 8.87
CA LYS A 319 -1.82 27.97 7.62
C LYS A 319 -2.60 26.69 7.28
N ALA A 320 -2.87 25.83 8.26
CA ALA A 320 -3.69 24.65 8.06
C ALA A 320 -5.11 25.02 7.58
N ILE A 321 -5.71 26.05 8.15
CA ILE A 321 -7.02 26.55 7.72
C ILE A 321 -6.97 27.12 6.30
N SER A 322 -5.94 27.91 6.00
CA SER A 322 -5.75 28.52 4.67
C SER A 322 -5.47 27.49 3.57
N ASN A 323 -4.88 26.34 3.91
CA ASN A 323 -4.70 25.22 2.98
C ASN A 323 -6.03 24.66 2.45
N GLY A 324 -7.10 24.74 3.26
CA GLY A 324 -8.47 24.38 2.85
C GLY A 324 -8.75 22.86 2.75
N SER A 325 -7.74 21.99 2.80
CA SER A 325 -7.96 20.54 2.82
C SER A 325 -8.60 20.10 4.14
N ASN A 326 -9.76 19.43 4.07
CA ASN A 326 -10.44 18.84 5.24
C ASN A 326 -10.25 17.33 5.35
N TYR A 327 -9.12 16.80 4.87
CA TYR A 327 -8.80 15.39 5.00
C TYR A 327 -8.78 14.98 6.49
N ASP A 328 -9.52 13.92 6.82
CA ASP A 328 -9.66 13.39 8.20
C ASP A 328 -10.04 14.46 9.26
N ASN A 329 -10.88 15.43 8.89
CA ASN A 329 -11.30 16.54 9.76
C ASN A 329 -10.17 17.49 10.20
N ALA A 330 -9.12 17.65 9.38
CA ALA A 330 -8.01 18.55 9.66
C ALA A 330 -8.46 20.01 9.91
N GLN A 331 -9.45 20.52 9.17
CA GLN A 331 -9.95 21.90 9.34
C GLN A 331 -10.61 22.08 10.69
N THR A 332 -11.48 21.14 11.07
CA THR A 332 -12.14 21.13 12.39
C THR A 332 -11.11 21.03 13.51
N SER A 333 -10.09 20.19 13.34
CA SER A 333 -8.99 20.06 14.31
C SER A 333 -8.23 21.38 14.47
N ALA A 334 -7.85 22.03 13.38
CA ALA A 334 -7.14 23.31 13.41
C ALA A 334 -8.00 24.43 14.05
N GLN A 335 -9.30 24.50 13.74
CA GLN A 335 -10.22 25.46 14.37
C GLN A 335 -10.36 25.22 15.87
N ASN A 336 -10.46 23.96 16.30
CA ASN A 336 -10.52 23.60 17.71
C ASN A 336 -9.25 24.04 18.44
N TYR A 337 -8.07 23.79 17.87
CA TYR A 337 -6.80 24.20 18.49
C TYR A 337 -6.53 25.70 18.43
N LEU A 338 -7.13 26.40 17.47
CA LEU A 338 -7.14 27.87 17.42
C LEU A 338 -7.98 28.46 18.57
N ALA A 339 -9.11 27.82 18.91
CA ALA A 339 -9.97 28.23 20.02
C ALA A 339 -9.38 27.85 21.39
N GLU A 340 -8.87 26.62 21.53
CA GLU A 340 -8.29 26.10 22.78
C GLU A 340 -6.89 25.52 22.53
N PRO A 341 -5.83 26.01 23.21
CA PRO A 341 -4.49 25.49 23.04
C PRO A 341 -4.37 23.98 23.26
N TYR A 342 -3.60 23.31 22.40
CA TYR A 342 -3.29 21.91 22.57
C TYR A 342 -2.62 21.68 23.94
N GLY A 343 -2.99 20.61 24.64
CA GLY A 343 -2.43 20.26 25.95
C GLY A 343 -3.13 20.87 27.17
N LYS A 344 -4.11 21.76 27.01
CA LYS A 344 -5.03 22.10 28.12
C LYS A 344 -5.91 20.89 28.45
N ARG A 345 -5.73 20.31 29.63
CA ARG A 345 -6.71 19.34 30.17
C ARG A 345 -8.05 20.04 30.33
N LYS A 346 -9.15 19.44 29.87
CA LYS A 346 -10.48 19.72 30.43
C LYS A 346 -10.36 19.48 31.94
N THR A 347 -10.34 20.55 32.72
CA THR A 347 -10.49 20.45 34.18
C THR A 347 -11.85 19.80 34.42
N ALA A 348 -11.84 18.51 34.74
CA ALA A 348 -12.99 17.85 35.32
C ALA A 348 -13.44 18.69 36.51
N GLN A 349 -14.72 19.03 36.53
CA GLN A 349 -15.38 19.66 37.66
C GLN A 349 -14.98 18.91 38.93
N GLN A 350 -14.18 19.54 39.79
CA GLN A 350 -14.13 19.16 41.18
C GLN A 350 -15.51 19.49 41.75
N PRO A 351 -16.28 18.52 42.29
CA PRO A 351 -17.37 18.89 43.18
C PRO A 351 -16.72 19.53 44.40
N SER A 352 -17.01 20.81 44.59
CA SER A 352 -16.79 21.50 45.85
C SER A 352 -17.73 20.90 46.89
N ASP A 353 -17.34 19.76 47.48
CA ASP A 353 -17.93 19.31 48.73
C ASP A 353 -17.33 20.16 49.84
N ASN A 354 -17.97 21.30 50.08
CA ASN A 354 -17.84 21.98 51.34
C ASN A 354 -19.20 22.60 51.74
N GLN A 355 -19.59 22.26 52.97
CA GLN A 355 -20.67 22.84 53.79
C GLN A 355 -22.10 22.30 53.58
N ASN A 356 -22.50 21.35 54.43
CA ASN A 356 -23.23 21.72 55.65
C ASN A 356 -23.29 20.57 56.67
N ASN A 357 -22.55 20.78 57.74
CA ASN A 357 -22.67 20.07 59.00
C ASN A 357 -23.54 20.96 59.91
N ARG A 358 -24.78 20.54 60.20
CA ARG A 358 -25.52 20.80 61.45
C ARG A 358 -26.90 20.16 61.41
#